data_AF-A0A415ENK9-F1
#
_entry.id   AF-A0A415ENK9-F1
#
_cell.length_a   1.000
_cell.length_b   1.000
_cell.length_c   1.000
_cell.angle_alpha   90.00
_cell.angle_beta   90.00
_cell.angle_gamma   90.00
#
_symmetry.space_group_name_H-M   'P 1'
#
loop_
_entity.id
_entity.type
_entity.pdbx_description
1 polymer ?
#
loop_
_entity_poly.entity_id
_entity_poly.type
_entity_poly.pdbx_seq_one_letter_code
_entity_poly.pdbx_strand_id
1 'polypeptide(L)' 'MANNIEFEVEKVYKGRTNEIFVITDPETQVQYIQTIVIGSDGKGVAITPRLEPDGSIHYKD' A
#
# COMPACT_ATOMS: atom_id res chain seq x y z
N MET A 1 15.78 -1.69 20.86
CA MET A 1 14.34 -1.94 21.01
C MET A 1 13.71 -1.67 19.66
N ALA A 2 13.13 -2.67 19.00
CA ALA A 2 12.34 -2.40 17.80
C ALA A 2 11.02 -1.81 18.29
N ASN A 3 10.75 -0.55 17.95
CA ASN A 3 9.40 -0.02 18.13
C ASN A 3 8.52 -0.80 17.16
N ASN A 4 7.49 -1.47 17.68
CA ASN A 4 6.43 -2.02 16.83
C ASN A 4 5.65 -0.81 16.29
N ILE A 5 6.14 -0.25 15.19
CA ILE A 5 5.44 0.80 14.46
C ILE A 5 4.33 0.10 13.68
N GLU A 6 3.09 0.31 14.11
CA GLU A 6 1.93 -0.17 13.37
C GLU A 6 1.69 0.77 12.19
N PHE A 7 1.79 0.24 10.97
CA PHE A 7 1.42 0.96 9.77
C PHE A 7 -0.09 1.22 9.75
N GLU A 8 -0.50 2.41 9.30
CA GLU A 8 -1.90 2.66 9.01
C GLU A 8 -2.24 2.02 7.66
N VAL A 9 -3.30 1.21 7.61
CA VAL A 9 -3.70 0.48 6.40
C VAL A 9 -5.15 0.78 6.06
N GLU A 10 -5.36 1.36 4.87
CA GLU A 10 -6.68 1.64 4.33
C GLU A 10 -6.95 0.74 3.12
N LYS A 11 -8.07 0.02 3.10
CA LYS A 11 -8.52 -0.74 1.93
C LYS A 11 -9.33 0.17 1.02
N VAL A 12 -8.77 0.55 -0.12
CA VAL A 12 -9.40 1.47 -1.07
C VAL A 12 -10.18 0.76 -2.18
N TYR A 13 -9.87 -0.51 -2.44
CA TYR A 13 -10.60 -1.30 -3.44
C TYR A 13 -10.70 -2.77 -3.07
N LYS A 14 -11.86 -3.37 -3.34
CA LYS A 14 -12.11 -4.81 -3.23
C LYS A 14 -12.95 -5.30 -4.40
N GLY A 15 -12.32 -6.03 -5.31
CA GLY A 15 -12.96 -6.81 -6.35
C GLY A 15 -12.98 -8.31 -6.01
N ARG A 16 -13.51 -9.12 -6.92
CA ARG A 16 -13.56 -10.59 -6.75
C ARG A 16 -12.17 -11.23 -6.77
N THR A 17 -11.27 -10.69 -7.58
CA THR A 17 -9.91 -11.21 -7.78
C THR A 17 -8.83 -10.24 -7.35
N ASN A 18 -9.16 -8.99 -7.00
CA ASN A 18 -8.15 -7.96 -6.73
C ASN A 18 -8.51 -7.17 -5.47
N GLU A 19 -7.52 -6.84 -4.64
CA GLU A 19 -7.65 -5.88 -3.53
C GLU A 19 -6.54 -4.84 -3.64
N ILE A 20 -6.86 -3.58 -3.33
CA ILE A 20 -5.87 -2.49 -3.29
C ILE A 20 -5.94 -1.82 -1.92
N PHE A 21 -4.77 -1.58 -1.34
CA PHE A 21 -4.60 -0.92 -0.06
C PHE A 21 -3.66 0.27 -0.21
N VAL A 22 -3.90 1.31 0.58
CA VAL A 22 -2.95 2.37 0.87
C VAL A 22 -2.37 2.09 2.26
N ILE A 23 -1.06 2.02 2.34
CA ILE A 23 -0.31 1.82 3.59
C ILE A 23 0.43 3.12 3.87
N THR A 24 0.23 3.70 5.05
CA THR A 24 0.96 4.89 5.50
C THR A 24 1.96 4.50 6.57
N ASP A 25 3.22 4.85 6.35
CA ASP A 25 4.25 4.83 7.38
C ASP A 25 4.02 6.02 8.35
N PRO A 26 3.67 5.79 9.62
CA PRO A 26 3.37 6.88 10.54
C PRO A 26 4.61 7.71 10.94
N GLU A 27 5.83 7.19 10.75
CA GLU A 27 7.06 7.92 11.05
C GLU A 27 7.40 8.91 9.93
N THR A 28 7.36 8.44 8.68
CA THR A 28 7.77 9.23 7.51
C THR A 28 6.61 9.89 6.77
N GLN A 29 5.36 9.52 7.09
CA GLN A 29 4.13 9.87 6.36
C GLN A 29 4.12 9.43 4.89
N VAL A 30 5.08 8.61 4.46
CA VAL A 30 5.13 8.08 3.09
C VAL A 30 4.01 7.07 2.88
N GLN A 31 3.34 7.18 1.74
CA GLN A 31 2.30 6.24 1.34
C GLN A 31 2.80 5.20 0.33
N TYR A 32 2.34 3.97 0.49
CA TYR A 32 2.57 2.86 -0.43
C TYR A 32 1.24 2.29 -0.92
N ILE A 33 1.20 1.88 -2.17
CA ILE A 33 0.09 1.12 -2.74
C ILE A 33 0.45 -0.36 -2.68
N GLN A 34 -0.33 -1.14 -1.95
CA GLN A 34 -0.28 -2.59 -2.01
C GLN A 34 -1.40 -3.10 -2.92
N THR A 35 -1.04 -3.85 -3.95
CA THR A 35 -1.99 -4.56 -4.80
C THR A 35 -1.90 -6.05 -4.53
N ILE A 36 -3.05 -6.68 -4.33
CA ILE A 36 -3.20 -8.12 -4.19
C ILE A 36 -4.04 -8.62 -5.36
N VAL A 37 -3.52 -9.59 -6.11
CA VAL A 37 -4.24 -10.28 -7.19
C VAL A 37 -4.40 -11.75 -6.82
N ILE A 38 -5.60 -12.29 -6.98
CA ILE A 38 -5.99 -13.65 -6.64
C ILE A 38 -6.50 -14.30 -7.92
N GLY A 39 -5.70 -15.23 -8.45
CA GLY A 39 -6.04 -16.05 -9.62
C GLY A 39 -6.27 -17.52 -9.25
N SER A 40 -6.62 -18.34 -10.25
CA SER A 40 -6.72 -19.80 -10.08
C SER A 40 -5.41 -20.42 -9.58
N ASP A 41 -4.29 -19.82 -9.96
CA ASP A 41 -2.95 -20.39 -9.75
C ASP A 41 -2.26 -19.82 -8.51
N GLY A 42 -2.94 -18.94 -7.75
CA GLY A 42 -2.44 -18.43 -6.47
C GLY A 42 -2.67 -16.92 -6.25
N LYS A 43 -1.88 -16.37 -5.33
CA LYS A 43 -1.96 -14.97 -4.89
C LYS A 43 -0.67 -14.23 -5.25
N GLY A 44 -0.79 -13.16 -6.03
CA GLY A 44 0.27 -12.18 -6.28
C GLY A 44 0.14 -10.99 -5.35
N VAL A 45 1.29 -10.47 -4.88
CA VAL A 45 1.35 -9.25 -4.07
C VAL A 45 2.42 -8.33 -4.65
N ALA A 46 2.06 -7.07 -4.88
CA ALA A 46 2.97 -6.01 -5.25
C ALA A 46 2.84 -4.84 -4.26
N ILE A 47 3.96 -4.23 -3.90
CA ILE A 47 4.02 -3.04 -3.05
C ILE A 47 4.89 -2.01 -3.76
N THR A 48 4.36 -0.80 -3.95
CA THR A 48 5.04 0.29 -4.65
C THR A 48 4.82 1.60 -3.90
N PRO A 49 5.81 2.50 -3.83
CA PRO A 49 5.58 3.84 -3.29
C PRO A 49 4.51 4.56 -4.11
N ARG A 50 3.64 5.31 -3.44
CA ARG A 50 2.71 6.23 -4.11
C ARG A 50 3.52 7.45 -4.54
N LEU A 51 3.39 7.85 -5.80
CA LEU A 51 4.11 8.97 -6.38
C LEU A 51 3.15 10.06 -6.81
N GLU A 52 3.62 11.30 -6.77
CA GLU A 52 3.00 12.44 -7.44
C GLU A 52 3.17 12.35 -8.97
N PRO A 53 2.43 13.13 -9.77
CA PRO A 53 2.58 13.15 -11.23
C PRO A 53 3.99 13.49 -11.74
N ASP A 54 4.77 14.23 -10.96
CA ASP A 54 6.16 14.58 -11.27
C ASP A 54 7.17 13.48 -10.88
N GLY A 55 6.70 12.37 -10.30
CA GLY A 55 7.51 11.23 -9.86
C GLY A 55 8.10 11.38 -8.47
N SER A 56 7.82 12.48 -7.76
CA SER A 56 8.21 12.63 -6.35
C SER A 56 7.38 11.72 -5.43
N ILE A 57 7.90 11.45 -4.24
CA ILE A 57 7.19 10.64 -3.23
C ILE A 57 5.95 11.37 -2.75
N HIS A 58 4.82 10.66 -2.72
CA HIS A 58 3.59 11.17 -2.11
C HIS A 58 3.60 10.93 -0.59
N TYR A 59 3.27 11.98 0.15
CA TYR A 59 3.12 11.97 1.60
C TYR A 59 1.65 12.16 1.97
N LYS A 60 1.23 11.61 3.11
CA LYS A 60 -0.10 11.89 3.67
C LYS A 60 -0.18 13.36 4.13
N ASP A 61 -1.25 14.05 3.71
CA ASP A 61 -1.56 15.44 4.11
C ASP A 61 -1.78 15.61 5.62
#